data_AF-U6MUA2-F1
#
_entry.id   AF-U6MUA2-F1
#
_cell.length_a   1.000
_cell.length_b   1.000
_cell.length_c   1.000
_cell.angle_alpha   90.00
_cell.angle_beta   90.00
_cell.angle_gamma   90.00
#
_symmetry.space_group_name_H-M   'P 1'
#
loop_
_entity.id
_entity.type
_entity.pdbx_description
1 polymer ?
#
loop_
_entity_poly.entity_id
_entity_poly.type
_entity_poly.pdbx_seq_one_letter_code
_entity_poly.pdbx_strand_id
1 'polypeptide(L)' 'VKCSSEVGYVKLLLAQQLGLEPRKLRLFAKGPSGEKKLLIDPMSLCDYKELAAPAATIYAEVQE' A
#
# COMPACT_ATOMS: atom_id res chain seq x y z
N VAL A 1 -1.98 -2.38 9.67
CA VAL A 1 -2.67 -3.48 8.93
C VAL A 1 -1.84 -4.74 9.02
N LYS A 2 -2.43 -5.93 8.89
CA LYS A 2 -1.65 -7.19 8.93
C LYS A 2 -0.93 -7.38 7.59
N CYS A 3 0.20 -8.09 7.61
CA CYS A 3 0.96 -8.39 6.39
C CYS A 3 0.17 -9.26 5.39
N SER A 4 -0.76 -10.09 5.90
CA SER A 4 -1.67 -10.89 5.08
C SER A 4 -2.86 -10.11 4.50
N SER A 5 -2.92 -8.79 4.70
CA SER A 5 -3.99 -7.98 4.14
C SER A 5 -3.74 -7.74 2.65
N GLU A 6 -4.79 -7.82 1.85
CA GLU A 6 -4.77 -7.45 0.43
C GLU A 6 -4.54 -5.95 0.26
N VAL A 7 -3.81 -5.57 -0.78
CA VAL A 7 -3.57 -4.16 -1.14
C VAL A 7 -4.88 -3.43 -1.37
N GLY A 8 -5.86 -4.05 -2.03
CA GLY A 8 -7.19 -3.48 -2.26
C GLY A 8 -7.90 -3.13 -0.95
N TYR A 9 -7.85 -4.00 0.05
CA TYR A 9 -8.45 -3.75 1.36
C TYR A 9 -7.82 -2.54 2.06
N VAL A 10 -6.49 -2.44 2.06
CA VAL A 10 -5.78 -1.29 2.64
C VAL A 10 -6.14 0.01 1.92
N LYS A 11 -6.25 -0.05 0.59
CA LYS A 11 -6.63 1.08 -0.25
C LYS A 11 -8.06 1.55 0.03
N LEU A 12 -9.00 0.62 0.22
CA LEU A 12 -10.38 0.94 0.61
C LEU A 12 -10.46 1.62 1.97
N LEU A 13 -9.79 1.06 2.99
CA LEU A 13 -9.75 1.64 4.33
C LEU A 13 -9.17 3.05 4.33
N LEU A 14 -8.05 3.25 3.65
CA LEU A 14 -7.40 4.56 3.60
C LEU A 14 -8.25 5.57 2.83
N ALA A 15 -8.87 5.17 1.72
CA ALA A 15 -9.79 6.01 0.96
C ALA A 15 -10.96 6.49 1.82
N GLN A 16 -11.55 5.58 2.59
CA GLN A 16 -12.63 5.90 3.52
C GLN A 16 -12.18 6.89 4.61
N GLN A 17 -10.98 6.72 5.18
CA GLN A 17 -10.43 7.63 6.18
C GLN A 17 -10.15 9.03 5.63
N LEU A 18 -9.75 9.12 4.36
CA LEU A 18 -9.44 10.39 3.69
C LEU A 18 -10.66 11.03 2.99
N GLY A 19 -11.82 10.36 2.95
CA GLY A 19 -12.98 10.83 2.20
C GLY A 19 -12.76 10.87 0.68
N LEU A 20 -11.88 10.01 0.16
CA LEU A 20 -11.51 9.93 -1.25
C LEU A 20 -12.10 8.68 -1.90
N GLU A 21 -12.25 8.71 -3.22
CA GLU A 21 -12.54 7.49 -3.97
C GLU A 21 -11.29 6.58 -4.00
N PRO A 22 -11.42 5.27 -3.75
CA PRO A 22 -10.28 4.35 -3.74
C PRO A 22 -9.44 4.41 -5.02
N ARG A 23 -10.08 4.57 -6.20
CA ARG A 23 -9.38 4.67 -7.49
C ARG A 23 -8.36 5.80 -7.57
N LYS A 24 -8.53 6.87 -6.77
CA LYS A 24 -7.61 8.01 -6.71
C LYS A 24 -6.35 7.72 -5.91
N LEU A 25 -6.28 6.64 -5.13
CA LEU A 25 -5.09 6.31 -4.34
C LEU A 25 -4.15 5.37 -5.09
N ARG A 26 -2.85 5.66 -5.05
CA ARG A 26 -1.78 4.68 -5.33
C ARG A 26 -1.03 4.41 -4.04
N LEU A 27 -0.83 3.13 -3.76
CA LEU A 27 -0.05 2.69 -2.61
C LEU A 27 1.34 2.25 -3.08
N PHE A 28 2.36 2.59 -2.32
CA PHE A 28 3.75 2.24 -2.61
C PHE A 28 4.44 1.68 -1.38
N ALA A 29 5.27 0.67 -1.55
CA ALA A 29 6.26 0.27 -0.56
C ALA A 29 7.60 0.92 -0.88
N LYS A 30 8.36 1.31 0.15
CA LYS A 30 9.73 1.77 -0.02
C LYS A 30 10.69 0.67 0.40
N GLY A 31 11.50 0.19 -0.54
CA GLY A 31 12.55 -0.77 -0.26
C GLY A 31 13.70 -0.17 0.56
N PRO A 32 14.62 -1.01 1.08
CA PRO A 32 15.78 -0.56 1.86
C PRO A 32 16.74 0.33 1.06
N SER A 33 16.78 0.16 -0.26
CA SER A 33 17.50 1.00 -1.24
C SER A 33 16.84 2.36 -1.51
N GLY A 34 15.64 2.57 -0.95
CA GLY A 34 14.85 3.79 -1.13
C GLY A 34 13.96 3.80 -2.37
N GLU A 35 13.96 2.74 -3.18
CA GLU A 35 13.09 2.60 -4.34
C GLU A 35 11.61 2.46 -3.94
N LYS A 36 10.73 3.16 -4.66
CA LYS A 36 9.27 3.05 -4.48
C LYS A 36 8.73 1.97 -5.41
N LYS A 37 8.16 0.91 -4.83
CA LYS A 37 7.44 -0.14 -5.57
C LYS A 37 5.94 0.09 -5.46
N LEU A 38 5.25 0.15 -6.61
CA LEU A 38 3.79 0.25 -6.65
C LEU A 38 3.18 -1.05 -6.10
N LEU A 39 2.24 -0.90 -5.18
CA LEU A 39 1.42 -1.98 -4.66
C LEU A 39 0.16 -2.11 -5.53
N ILE A 40 -0.04 -3.31 -6.08
CA ILE A 40 -1.16 -3.68 -6.94
C ILE A 40 -2.10 -4.67 -6.25
N ASP A 41 -3.39 -4.50 -6.51
CA ASP A 41 -4.45 -5.44 -6.17
C ASP A 41 -4.53 -6.54 -7.25
N PRO A 42 -4.78 -7.82 -6.93
CA PRO A 42 -5.20 -8.39 -5.64
C PRO A 42 -4.06 -8.93 -4.75
N MET A 43 -2.82 -8.44 -4.89
CA MET A 43 -1.70 -8.98 -4.10
C MET A 43 -1.85 -8.64 -2.61
N SER A 44 -1.31 -9.52 -1.77
CA SER A 44 -1.17 -9.28 -0.33
C SER A 44 0.07 -8.45 -0.03
N LEU A 45 0.09 -7.72 1.10
CA LEU A 45 1.27 -6.94 1.49
C LEU A 45 2.52 -7.83 1.70
N CYS A 46 2.34 -9.09 2.12
CA CYS A 46 3.43 -10.05 2.31
C CYS A 46 4.08 -10.51 1.00
N ASP A 47 3.45 -10.29 -0.15
CA ASP A 47 4.01 -10.64 -1.45
C ASP A 47 5.12 -9.66 -1.88
N TYR A 48 5.21 -8.51 -1.21
CA TYR A 48 6.20 -7.47 -1.46
C TYR A 48 7.39 -7.61 -0.52
N LYS A 49 8.55 -7.90 -1.09
CA LYS A 49 9.82 -8.05 -0.34
C LYS A 49 10.23 -6.76 0.37
N GLU A 50 9.82 -5.63 -0.19
CA GLU A 50 10.01 -4.28 0.37
C GLU A 50 9.26 -4.10 1.70
N LEU A 51 8.23 -4.92 1.97
CA LEU A 51 7.46 -4.93 3.20
C LEU A 51 7.81 -6.10 4.15
N ALA A 52 8.89 -6.84 3.87
CA ALA A 52 9.29 -8.01 4.67
C ALA A 52 9.78 -7.66 6.10
N ALA A 53 10.06 -6.38 6.37
CA ALA A 53 10.46 -5.92 7.70
C ALA A 53 9.27 -5.98 8.70
N PRO A 54 9.54 -6.25 10.00
CA PRO A 54 8.49 -6.29 11.04
C PRO A 54 7.66 -5.00 11.14
N ALA A 55 8.28 -3.86 10.79
CA ALA A 55 7.63 -2.57 10.64
C ALA A 55 8.03 -1.98 9.29
N ALA A 56 7.10 -1.99 8.33
CA ALA A 56 7.30 -1.42 7.01
C ALA A 56 6.33 -0.25 6.78
N THR A 57 6.81 0.78 6.09
CA THR A 57 6.03 1.99 5.80
C THR A 57 5.46 1.91 4.40
N ILE A 58 4.14 2.11 4.29
CA ILE A 58 3.44 2.25 3.02
C ILE A 58 3.17 3.74 2.79
N TYR A 59 3.40 4.18 1.57
CA TYR A 59 3.13 5.55 1.12
C TYR A 59 1.87 5.54 0.26
N ALA A 60 1.03 6.55 0.46
CA ALA A 60 -0.14 6.78 -0.39
C ALA A 60 0.04 8.09 -1.15
N GLU A 61 -0.20 8.04 -2.45
CA GLU A 61 -0.25 9.22 -3.31
C GLU A 61 -1.65 9.35 -3.89
N VAL A 62 -2.19 10.57 -3.89
CA VAL A 62 -3.47 10.90 -4.50
C VAL A 62 -3.20 11.27 -5.96
N GLN A 63 -3.85 10.59 -6.88
CA GLN A 63 -3.90 10.97 -8.29
C GLN A 63 -4.94 12.07 -8.47
N GLU A 64 -4.58 13.12 -9.20
CA GLU A 64 -5.50 14.15 -9.70
C GLU A 64 -6.51 13.58 -10.69
#